data_AF-A0A7W4DGJ2-F1
#
_entry.id   AF-A0A7W4DGJ2-F1
#
_cell.length_a   1.000
_cell.length_b   1.000
_cell.length_c   1.000
_cell.angle_alpha   90.00
_cell.angle_beta   90.00
_cell.angle_gamma   90.00
#
_symmetry.space_group_name_H-M   'P 1'
#
loop_
_entity.id
_entity.type
_entity.pdbx_description
1 polymer ?
#
loop_
_entity_poly.entity_id
_entity_poly.type
_entity_poly.pdbx_seq_one_letter_code
_entity_poly.pdbx_strand_id
1 'polypeptide(L)'
;MKESLLKTSKDFISFLHKKRLVLTICAIITLVFGLLNIFVFSNHSEALDSDAFITTWKVSGDSDGRTVKIPVYKSSLANMIGYATYNYTIDWGDGSPIEAQSSYVSPSHTYANDGEYDIKIEGDFPGMTFGVHPLHPNSSIYASSAFADNNDTAVQSMAKKIRSIKQWGKIKWRSMYSMFHHAENMVGEYTDSPDTSKVKSMERMFHGAKKFNSPLNIDTRSVISMNGML
;
A
#
# COMPACT_ATOMS: atom_id res chain seq x y z
N MET A 1 -27.62 -64.86 40.83
CA MET A 1 -26.16 -64.57 40.73
C MET A 1 -25.72 -64.23 39.30
N LYS A 2 -26.04 -65.05 38.28
CA LYS A 2 -25.67 -64.79 36.86
C LYS A 2 -26.24 -63.48 36.27
N GLU A 3 -27.50 -63.14 36.55
CA GLU A 3 -28.11 -61.91 36.01
C GLU A 3 -27.49 -60.61 36.58
N SER A 4 -27.13 -60.62 37.87
CA SER A 4 -26.42 -59.50 38.51
C SER A 4 -25.07 -59.25 37.86
N LEU A 5 -24.29 -60.31 37.60
CA LEU A 5 -22.98 -60.21 36.96
C LEU A 5 -23.09 -59.71 35.51
N LEU A 6 -24.14 -60.13 34.78
CA LEU A 6 -24.39 -59.68 33.42
C LEU A 6 -24.77 -58.20 33.35
N LYS A 7 -25.58 -57.70 34.30
CA LYS A 7 -25.93 -56.28 34.41
C LYS A 7 -24.71 -55.42 34.72
N THR A 8 -23.91 -55.82 35.72
CA THR A 8 -22.67 -55.11 36.08
C THR A 8 -21.67 -55.06 34.92
N SER A 9 -21.56 -56.14 34.13
CA SER A 9 -20.71 -56.17 32.93
C SER A 9 -21.17 -55.20 31.84
N LYS A 10 -22.49 -55.14 31.55
CA LYS A 10 -23.05 -54.19 30.56
C LYS A 10 -22.89 -52.73 31.00
N ASP A 11 -23.09 -52.45 32.27
CA ASP A 11 -22.92 -51.11 32.83
C ASP A 11 -21.45 -50.65 32.77
N PHE A 12 -20.51 -51.57 33.03
CA PHE A 12 -19.08 -51.30 32.91
C PHE A 12 -18.63 -51.06 31.46
N ILE A 13 -19.14 -51.83 30.50
CA ILE A 13 -18.86 -51.61 29.07
C ILE A 13 -19.43 -50.27 28.60
N SER A 14 -20.66 -49.91 29.04
CA SER A 14 -21.28 -48.62 28.75
C SER A 14 -20.48 -47.45 29.33
N PHE A 15 -19.98 -47.60 30.56
CA PHE A 15 -19.11 -46.63 31.21
C PHE A 15 -17.78 -46.44 30.45
N LEU A 16 -17.14 -47.54 30.03
CA LEU A 16 -15.92 -47.50 29.22
C LEU A 16 -16.15 -46.82 27.87
N HIS A 17 -17.28 -47.08 27.21
CA HIS A 17 -17.62 -46.46 25.93
C HIS A 17 -17.85 -44.96 26.05
N LYS A 18 -18.58 -44.51 27.08
CA LYS A 18 -18.78 -43.08 27.39
C LYS A 18 -17.46 -42.38 27.70
N LYS A 19 -16.57 -43.00 28.50
CA LYS A 19 -15.26 -42.43 28.83
C LYS A 19 -14.36 -42.29 27.61
N ARG A 20 -14.34 -43.29 26.71
CA ARG A 20 -13.63 -43.21 25.43
C ARG A 20 -14.19 -42.09 24.54
N LEU A 21 -15.51 -41.98 24.43
CA LEU A 21 -16.18 -40.94 23.65
C LEU A 21 -15.84 -39.53 24.15
N VAL A 22 -15.87 -39.30 25.47
CA VAL A 22 -15.50 -38.01 26.08
C VAL A 22 -14.04 -37.66 25.80
N LEU A 23 -13.12 -38.61 25.92
CA LEU A 23 -11.70 -38.39 25.61
C LEU A 23 -11.47 -38.04 24.13
N THR A 24 -12.19 -38.69 23.21
CA THR A 24 -12.09 -38.39 21.78
C THR A 24 -12.68 -37.02 21.44
N ILE A 25 -13.81 -36.64 22.03
CA ILE A 25 -14.41 -35.31 21.84
C ILE A 25 -13.49 -34.22 22.40
N CYS A 26 -12.93 -34.40 23.60
CA CYS A 26 -11.95 -33.46 24.16
C CYS A 26 -10.74 -33.32 23.23
N ALA A 27 -10.16 -34.41 22.72
CA ALA A 27 -9.03 -34.35 21.80
C ALA A 27 -9.35 -33.60 20.50
N ILE A 28 -10.55 -33.79 19.94
CA ILE A 28 -11.02 -33.06 18.75
C ILE A 28 -11.21 -31.58 19.08
N ILE A 29 -11.79 -31.23 20.22
CA ILE A 29 -11.95 -29.84 20.65
C ILE A 29 -10.58 -29.17 20.83
N THR A 30 -9.61 -29.81 21.49
CA THR A 30 -8.27 -29.26 21.65
C THR A 30 -7.55 -29.11 20.30
N LEU A 31 -7.75 -30.04 19.37
CA LEU A 31 -7.21 -29.96 18.01
C LEU A 31 -7.87 -28.84 17.20
N VAL A 32 -9.20 -28.69 17.28
CA VAL A 32 -9.96 -27.64 16.60
C VAL A 32 -9.62 -26.26 17.15
N PHE A 33 -9.52 -26.08 18.47
CA PHE A 33 -9.06 -24.82 19.07
C PHE A 33 -7.58 -24.55 18.76
N GLY A 34 -6.74 -25.58 18.75
CA GLY A 34 -5.34 -25.46 18.32
C GLY A 34 -5.22 -25.01 16.86
N LEU A 35 -5.99 -25.63 15.96
CA LEU A 35 -6.04 -25.28 14.53
C LEU A 35 -6.69 -23.92 14.28
N LEU A 36 -7.73 -23.56 15.04
CA LEU A 36 -8.36 -22.23 14.96
C LEU A 36 -7.41 -21.14 15.45
N ASN A 37 -6.65 -21.39 16.51
CA ASN A 37 -5.59 -20.47 16.95
C ASN A 37 -4.46 -20.39 15.92
N ILE A 38 -4.02 -21.51 15.35
CA ILE A 38 -3.04 -21.50 14.24
C ILE A 38 -3.60 -20.70 13.05
N PHE A 39 -4.89 -20.81 12.74
CA PHE A 39 -5.53 -20.04 11.66
C PHE A 39 -5.65 -18.55 11.98
N VAL A 40 -5.92 -18.19 13.24
CA VAL A 40 -5.97 -16.79 13.71
C VAL A 40 -4.57 -16.17 13.76
N PHE A 41 -3.53 -16.94 14.09
CA PHE A 41 -2.14 -16.48 14.04
C PHE A 41 -1.54 -16.52 12.62
N SER A 42 -2.08 -17.34 11.72
CA SER A 42 -1.62 -17.42 10.31
C SER A 42 -2.23 -16.34 9.42
N ASN A 43 -3.15 -15.52 9.92
CA ASN A 43 -3.75 -14.40 9.18
C ASN A 43 -3.18 -13.02 9.57
N HIS A 44 -2.08 -12.95 10.31
CA HIS A 44 -1.36 -11.69 10.54
C HIS A 44 0.14 -11.85 10.34
N SER A 45 0.51 -12.28 9.15
CA SER A 45 1.82 -12.05 8.56
C SER A 45 1.67 -12.24 7.05
N GLU A 46 0.96 -11.34 6.38
CA GLU A 46 1.30 -11.08 4.98
C GLU A 46 2.75 -10.62 5.02
N ALA A 47 3.66 -11.44 4.50
CA ALA A 47 5.08 -11.14 4.53
C ALA A 47 5.33 -9.84 3.76
N LEU A 48 5.54 -8.75 4.49
CA LEU A 48 6.22 -7.55 3.99
C LEU A 48 7.68 -7.93 3.74
N ASP A 49 7.94 -8.60 2.62
CA ASP A 49 9.30 -8.91 2.13
C ASP A 49 9.36 -8.79 0.60
N SER A 50 8.72 -7.76 0.07
CA SER A 50 8.97 -7.27 -1.28
C SER A 50 9.74 -5.97 -1.16
N ASP A 51 10.71 -5.74 -2.05
CA ASP A 51 11.44 -4.47 -2.12
C ASP A 51 10.54 -3.32 -2.64
N ALA A 52 9.28 -3.63 -2.99
CA ALA A 52 8.34 -2.71 -3.60
C ALA A 52 7.88 -1.59 -2.68
N PHE A 53 7.68 -0.44 -3.30
CA PHE A 53 6.74 0.54 -2.81
C PHE A 53 5.31 0.10 -3.14
N ILE A 54 4.46 -0.05 -2.13
CA ILE A 54 3.09 -0.59 -2.27
C ILE A 54 2.07 0.44 -1.81
N THR A 55 1.12 0.75 -2.70
CA THR A 55 0.02 1.69 -2.45
C THR A 55 -1.32 1.12 -2.90
N THR A 56 -2.38 1.40 -2.15
CA THR A 56 -3.74 1.03 -2.53
C THR A 56 -4.45 2.21 -3.19
N TRP A 57 -5.10 1.96 -4.32
CA TRP A 57 -5.78 2.96 -5.13
C TRP A 57 -7.24 2.59 -5.33
N LYS A 58 -8.13 3.57 -5.17
CA LYS A 58 -9.54 3.46 -5.54
C LYS A 58 -9.71 3.66 -7.03
N VAL A 59 -10.27 2.65 -7.67
CA VAL A 59 -10.63 2.64 -9.08
C VAL A 59 -12.15 2.63 -9.16
N SER A 60 -12.75 3.73 -9.61
CA SER A 60 -14.20 3.87 -9.74
C SER A 60 -14.53 4.91 -10.80
N GLY A 61 -15.78 4.93 -11.28
CA GLY A 61 -16.30 5.88 -12.28
C GLY A 61 -16.34 7.37 -11.90
N ASP A 62 -15.32 7.90 -11.24
CA ASP A 62 -15.10 9.34 -11.03
C ASP A 62 -14.70 10.05 -12.34
N SER A 63 -14.26 11.31 -12.26
CA SER A 63 -13.87 12.10 -13.44
C SER A 63 -12.75 11.48 -14.27
N ASP A 64 -11.89 10.66 -13.66
CA ASP A 64 -10.81 9.94 -14.34
C ASP A 64 -11.22 8.51 -14.73
N GLY A 65 -12.44 8.10 -14.37
CA GLY A 65 -12.96 6.77 -14.58
C GLY A 65 -12.12 5.68 -13.94
N ARG A 66 -12.07 4.52 -14.59
CA ARG A 66 -11.30 3.35 -14.13
C ARG A 66 -9.81 3.45 -14.45
N THR A 67 -9.26 4.65 -14.60
CA THR A 67 -7.86 4.86 -14.96
C THR A 67 -7.04 5.32 -13.76
N VAL A 68 -5.85 4.75 -13.60
CA VAL A 68 -4.82 5.23 -12.67
C VAL A 68 -3.58 5.62 -13.46
N LYS A 69 -2.95 6.72 -13.07
CA LYS A 69 -1.72 7.24 -13.67
C LYS A 69 -0.70 7.53 -12.57
N ILE A 70 0.49 6.94 -12.67
CA ILE A 70 1.55 7.12 -11.66
C ILE A 70 2.33 8.40 -11.95
N PRO A 71 2.37 9.37 -11.01
CA PRO A 71 2.83 10.72 -11.31
C PRO A 71 4.36 10.87 -11.19
N VAL A 72 5.10 10.29 -12.12
CA VAL A 72 6.56 10.49 -12.20
C VAL A 72 6.89 11.91 -12.65
N TYR A 73 8.04 12.44 -12.20
CA TYR A 73 8.52 13.75 -12.66
C TYR A 73 8.68 13.79 -14.18
N LYS A 74 8.35 14.93 -14.78
CA LYS A 74 8.70 15.24 -16.17
C LYS A 74 10.21 15.37 -16.36
N SER A 75 10.68 15.12 -17.59
CA SER A 75 12.10 15.28 -17.94
C SER A 75 12.59 16.72 -17.73
N SER A 76 11.75 17.72 -17.96
CA SER A 76 12.05 19.13 -17.69
C SER A 76 12.25 19.46 -16.20
N LEU A 77 11.86 18.56 -15.30
CA LEU A 77 12.01 18.66 -13.85
C LEU A 77 12.96 17.60 -13.29
N ALA A 78 13.81 16.99 -14.12
CA ALA A 78 14.78 15.97 -13.69
C ALA A 78 15.72 16.48 -12.58
N ASN A 79 15.99 17.78 -12.52
CA ASN A 79 16.77 18.40 -11.45
C ASN A 79 16.16 18.17 -10.05
N MET A 80 14.84 18.03 -9.93
CA MET A 80 14.16 17.77 -8.66
C MET A 80 14.59 16.44 -8.03
N ILE A 81 14.95 15.46 -8.86
CA ILE A 81 15.43 14.14 -8.43
C ILE A 81 16.94 13.99 -8.63
N GLY A 82 17.67 15.10 -8.78
CA GLY A 82 19.13 15.08 -8.99
C GLY A 82 19.53 14.38 -10.29
N TYR A 83 18.71 14.51 -11.34
CA TYR A 83 18.90 13.89 -12.65
C TYR A 83 18.96 12.35 -12.62
N ALA A 84 18.42 11.72 -11.56
CA ALA A 84 18.28 10.27 -11.48
C ALA A 84 17.31 9.76 -12.56
N THR A 85 17.60 8.62 -13.16
CA THR A 85 16.74 7.97 -14.15
C THR A 85 15.70 7.07 -13.50
N TYR A 86 14.57 6.87 -14.19
CA TYR A 86 13.64 5.82 -13.87
C TYR A 86 14.08 4.51 -14.51
N ASN A 87 14.03 3.41 -13.77
CA ASN A 87 14.17 2.05 -14.26
C ASN A 87 13.50 1.09 -13.27
N TYR A 88 12.20 0.90 -13.44
CA TYR A 88 11.35 0.21 -12.46
C TYR A 88 10.32 -0.68 -13.16
N THR A 89 9.75 -1.62 -12.41
CA THR A 89 8.60 -2.40 -12.81
C THR A 89 7.35 -1.96 -12.06
N ILE A 90 6.19 -2.13 -12.69
CA ILE A 90 4.89 -1.87 -12.08
C ILE A 90 3.97 -3.08 -12.23
N ASP A 91 3.45 -3.55 -11.10
CA ASP A 91 2.33 -4.47 -11.00
C ASP A 91 1.09 -3.67 -10.62
N TRP A 92 0.08 -3.67 -11.49
CA TRP A 92 -1.17 -2.93 -11.28
C TRP A 92 -2.14 -3.64 -10.33
N GLY A 93 -1.86 -4.88 -9.92
CA GLY A 93 -2.65 -5.60 -8.91
C GLY A 93 -3.97 -6.18 -9.42
N ASP A 94 -4.24 -6.13 -10.73
CA ASP A 94 -5.44 -6.71 -11.35
C ASP A 94 -5.19 -8.00 -12.15
N GLY A 95 -3.96 -8.52 -12.09
CA GLY A 95 -3.52 -9.70 -12.84
C GLY A 95 -3.07 -9.41 -14.27
N SER A 96 -3.08 -8.15 -14.72
CA SER A 96 -2.42 -7.75 -15.96
C SER A 96 -0.91 -8.00 -15.90
N PRO A 97 -0.23 -8.15 -17.05
CA PRO A 97 1.22 -8.34 -17.07
C PRO A 97 1.97 -7.19 -16.38
N ILE A 98 3.04 -7.52 -15.66
CA ILE A 98 3.97 -6.55 -15.08
C ILE A 98 4.64 -5.76 -16.21
N GLU A 99 4.66 -4.43 -16.09
CA GLU A 99 5.26 -3.53 -17.08
C GLU A 99 6.62 -3.01 -16.61
N ALA A 100 7.57 -2.88 -17.55
CA ALA A 100 8.86 -2.24 -17.29
C ALA A 100 8.85 -0.78 -17.79
N GLN A 101 9.37 0.14 -16.98
CA GLN A 101 9.35 1.57 -17.21
C GLN A 101 10.76 2.15 -17.07
N SER A 102 11.17 2.98 -18.04
CA SER A 102 12.53 3.54 -18.08
C SER A 102 12.59 5.02 -18.50
N SER A 103 11.46 5.73 -18.43
CA SER A 103 11.34 7.10 -18.93
C SER A 103 10.67 8.04 -17.94
N TYR A 104 10.76 9.35 -18.20
CA TYR A 104 10.08 10.41 -17.47
C TYR A 104 8.61 10.59 -17.94
N VAL A 105 7.96 9.48 -18.31
CA VAL A 105 6.57 9.46 -18.77
C VAL A 105 5.76 8.74 -17.70
N SER A 106 4.70 9.40 -17.22
CA SER A 106 3.78 8.81 -16.25
C SER A 106 3.04 7.63 -16.89
N PRO A 107 3.24 6.38 -16.41
CA PRO A 107 2.51 5.23 -16.92
C PRO A 107 1.05 5.32 -16.50
N SER A 108 0.16 4.73 -17.30
CA SER A 108 -1.29 4.79 -17.12
C SER A 108 -1.89 3.41 -17.40
N HIS A 109 -2.86 3.02 -16.58
CA HIS A 109 -3.57 1.76 -16.74
C HIS A 109 -5.06 1.94 -16.51
N THR A 110 -5.87 1.22 -17.30
CA THR A 110 -7.32 1.27 -17.24
C THR A 110 -7.85 -0.10 -16.84
N TYR A 111 -8.48 -0.16 -15.67
CA TYR A 111 -8.99 -1.40 -15.10
C TYR A 111 -10.32 -1.80 -15.72
N ALA A 112 -10.55 -3.12 -15.80
CA ALA A 112 -11.81 -3.68 -16.28
C ALA A 112 -12.98 -3.49 -15.30
N ASN A 113 -12.70 -3.40 -13.99
CA ASN A 113 -13.72 -3.32 -12.95
C ASN A 113 -13.42 -2.20 -11.96
N ASP A 114 -14.46 -1.72 -11.30
CA ASP A 114 -14.31 -0.85 -10.14
C ASP A 114 -13.80 -1.69 -8.95
N GLY A 115 -12.97 -1.09 -8.10
CA GLY A 115 -12.34 -1.80 -7.00
C GLY A 115 -11.35 -0.96 -6.24
N GLU A 116 -10.64 -1.60 -5.33
CA GLU A 116 -9.40 -1.08 -4.76
C GLU A 116 -8.29 -2.05 -5.14
N TYR A 117 -7.18 -1.51 -5.62
CA TYR A 117 -6.08 -2.29 -6.19
C TYR A 117 -4.77 -1.87 -5.53
N ASP A 118 -3.96 -2.86 -5.19
CA ASP A 118 -2.61 -2.66 -4.67
C ASP A 118 -1.63 -2.57 -5.84
N ILE A 119 -1.08 -1.37 -6.05
CA ILE A 119 -0.06 -1.11 -7.05
C ILE A 119 1.30 -1.28 -6.38
N LYS A 120 2.18 -2.08 -7.01
CA LYS A 120 3.53 -2.36 -6.53
C LYS A 120 4.55 -1.83 -7.53
N ILE A 121 5.53 -1.07 -7.03
CA ILE A 121 6.61 -0.50 -7.83
C ILE A 121 7.95 -0.98 -7.27
N GLU A 122 8.76 -1.63 -8.10
CA GLU A 122 10.08 -2.15 -7.73
C GLU A 122 11.19 -1.61 -8.65
N GLY A 123 12.39 -1.38 -8.12
CA GLY A 123 13.54 -0.89 -8.88
C GLY A 123 13.87 0.58 -8.63
N ASP A 124 14.51 1.22 -9.61
CA ASP A 124 14.95 2.62 -9.53
C ASP A 124 13.77 3.57 -9.79
N PHE A 125 13.10 3.95 -8.70
CA PHE A 125 11.98 4.88 -8.70
C PHE A 125 12.30 6.13 -7.83
N PRO A 126 13.10 7.08 -8.34
CA PRO A 126 13.70 8.14 -7.52
C PRO A 126 12.71 9.17 -6.95
N GLY A 127 11.47 9.20 -7.43
CA GLY A 127 10.43 10.07 -6.87
C GLY A 127 9.13 10.05 -7.66
N MET A 128 8.09 10.59 -7.05
CA MET A 128 6.82 10.93 -7.71
C MET A 128 6.30 12.26 -7.16
N THR A 129 5.35 12.89 -7.83
CA THR A 129 4.84 14.20 -7.42
C THR A 129 3.44 14.50 -7.94
N PHE A 130 2.52 14.85 -7.05
CA PHE A 130 1.26 15.55 -7.38
C PHE A 130 1.43 17.07 -7.29
N GLY A 131 2.68 17.54 -7.32
CA GLY A 131 3.00 18.95 -7.25
C GLY A 131 2.43 19.68 -8.45
N VAL A 132 1.76 20.78 -8.15
CA VAL A 132 1.39 21.79 -9.13
C VAL A 132 2.13 23.08 -8.80
N HIS A 133 2.56 23.78 -9.83
CA HIS A 133 3.23 25.05 -9.68
C HIS A 133 2.62 26.06 -10.66
N PRO A 134 2.50 27.33 -10.26
CA PRO A 134 2.06 28.36 -11.18
C PRO A 134 3.09 28.47 -12.30
N LEU A 135 2.62 28.61 -13.56
CA LEU A 135 3.52 28.74 -14.71
C LEU A 135 4.46 29.96 -14.59
N HIS A 136 3.97 31.02 -13.93
CA HIS A 136 4.70 32.25 -13.63
C HIS A 136 4.21 32.85 -12.30
N PRO A 137 4.99 33.73 -11.64
CA PRO A 137 4.50 34.46 -10.46
C PRO A 137 3.17 35.15 -10.78
N ASN A 138 2.13 34.88 -9.99
CA ASN A 138 0.74 35.35 -10.16
C ASN A 138 -0.10 34.68 -11.27
N SER A 139 0.32 33.53 -11.81
CA SER A 139 -0.52 32.78 -12.76
C SER A 139 -1.70 32.10 -12.04
N SER A 140 -2.90 32.24 -12.59
CA SER A 140 -4.05 31.39 -12.25
C SER A 140 -4.00 30.02 -12.94
N ILE A 141 -3.03 29.81 -13.84
CA ILE A 141 -2.81 28.57 -14.57
C ILE A 141 -1.70 27.79 -13.86
N TYR A 142 -2.07 26.62 -13.37
CA TYR A 142 -1.20 25.70 -12.67
C TYR A 142 -0.76 24.58 -13.62
N ALA A 143 0.54 24.32 -13.66
CA ALA A 143 1.09 23.21 -14.40
C ALA A 143 1.42 22.05 -13.45
N SER A 144 1.06 20.85 -13.88
CA SER A 144 1.47 19.62 -13.21
C SER A 144 2.97 19.40 -13.37
N SER A 145 3.63 18.99 -12.28
CA SER A 145 5.01 18.50 -12.30
C SER A 145 5.14 17.09 -12.90
N ALA A 146 4.03 16.35 -13.09
CA ALA A 146 4.02 14.97 -13.60
C ALA A 146 3.25 14.81 -14.92
N PHE A 147 2.03 15.34 -15.03
CA PHE A 147 1.16 15.12 -16.19
C PHE A 147 1.38 16.18 -17.27
N ALA A 148 1.53 15.76 -18.53
CA ALA A 148 1.82 16.65 -19.67
C ALA A 148 0.72 17.71 -19.85
N ASP A 149 -0.50 17.29 -19.59
CA ASP A 149 -1.74 18.03 -19.48
C ASP A 149 -1.57 19.04 -18.33
N ASN A 150 -1.53 20.32 -18.67
CA ASN A 150 -1.41 21.47 -17.75
C ASN A 150 -2.69 21.70 -16.93
N ASN A 151 -3.35 20.63 -16.50
CA ASN A 151 -4.59 20.65 -15.75
C ASN A 151 -4.36 20.18 -14.31
N ASP A 152 -4.34 21.13 -13.38
CA ASP A 152 -4.26 20.87 -11.93
C ASP A 152 -5.39 19.95 -11.44
N THR A 153 -6.59 20.09 -12.01
CA THR A 153 -7.76 19.28 -11.60
C THR A 153 -7.51 17.78 -11.78
N ALA A 154 -6.86 17.38 -12.88
CA ALA A 154 -6.57 15.97 -13.16
C ALA A 154 -5.52 15.39 -12.21
N VAL A 155 -4.57 16.21 -11.76
CA VAL A 155 -3.56 15.80 -10.77
C VAL A 155 -4.23 15.59 -9.41
N GLN A 156 -5.07 16.53 -8.99
CA GLN A 156 -5.77 16.44 -7.72
C GLN A 156 -6.81 15.33 -7.68
N SER A 157 -7.55 15.09 -8.78
CA SER A 157 -8.48 13.96 -8.87
C SER A 157 -7.75 12.63 -8.76
N MET A 158 -6.60 12.49 -9.44
CA MET A 158 -5.75 11.31 -9.34
C MET A 158 -5.18 11.12 -7.92
N ALA A 159 -4.72 12.19 -7.26
CA ALA A 159 -4.23 12.12 -5.87
C ALA A 159 -5.32 11.60 -4.91
N LYS A 160 -6.58 12.01 -5.11
CA LYS A 160 -7.73 11.58 -4.28
C LYS A 160 -8.07 10.09 -4.43
N LYS A 161 -7.57 9.41 -5.47
CA LYS A 161 -7.71 7.97 -5.65
C LYS A 161 -6.84 7.16 -4.69
N ILE A 162 -5.71 7.70 -4.20
CA ILE A 162 -4.86 6.99 -3.24
C ILE A 162 -5.63 6.78 -1.93
N ARG A 163 -5.62 5.54 -1.44
CA ARG A 163 -6.29 5.12 -0.21
C ARG A 163 -5.31 4.83 0.90
N SER A 164 -4.23 4.13 0.61
CA SER A 164 -3.21 3.90 1.62
C SER A 164 -1.81 3.71 1.05
N ILE A 165 -0.83 3.98 1.89
CA ILE A 165 0.54 3.48 1.72
C ILE A 165 0.63 2.23 2.58
N LYS A 166 0.82 1.08 1.96
CA LYS A 166 0.96 -0.22 2.64
C LYS A 166 2.42 -0.56 2.95
N GLN A 167 3.34 -0.10 2.10
CA GLN A 167 4.77 -0.36 2.28
C GLN A 167 5.62 0.71 1.57
N TRP A 168 6.68 1.17 2.22
CA TRP A 168 7.66 2.08 1.61
C TRP A 168 8.69 1.37 0.73
N GLY A 169 9.06 0.14 1.10
CA GLY A 169 10.00 -0.70 0.38
C GLY A 169 11.45 -0.21 0.46
N LYS A 170 12.29 -0.68 -0.46
CA LYS A 170 13.73 -0.34 -0.50
C LYS A 170 14.08 0.77 -1.50
N ILE A 171 13.07 1.49 -1.99
CA ILE A 171 13.23 2.58 -2.95
C ILE A 171 14.18 3.65 -2.41
N LYS A 172 15.16 4.03 -3.23
CA LYS A 172 16.14 5.08 -2.90
C LYS A 172 15.63 6.46 -3.32
N TRP A 173 14.74 7.01 -2.52
CA TRP A 173 14.09 8.29 -2.78
C TRP A 173 15.09 9.46 -2.91
N ARG A 174 14.91 10.28 -3.95
CA ARG A 174 15.68 11.51 -4.21
C ARG A 174 14.86 12.76 -3.89
N SER A 175 13.56 12.72 -4.13
CA SER A 175 12.63 13.78 -3.81
C SER A 175 11.29 13.21 -3.36
N MET A 176 10.72 13.85 -2.33
CA MET A 176 9.35 13.65 -1.86
C MET A 176 8.54 14.95 -2.00
N TYR A 177 9.00 15.89 -2.83
CA TYR A 177 8.31 17.14 -3.13
C TYR A 177 6.89 16.86 -3.64
N SER A 178 5.89 17.32 -2.87
CA SER A 178 4.47 17.17 -3.18
C SER A 178 4.04 15.73 -3.50
N MET A 179 4.70 14.73 -2.90
CA MET A 179 4.53 13.31 -3.24
C MET A 179 3.08 12.82 -3.05
N PHE A 180 2.37 13.34 -2.06
CA PHE A 180 0.96 13.02 -1.76
C PHE A 180 0.11 14.29 -1.58
N HIS A 181 0.47 15.35 -2.31
CA HIS A 181 -0.29 16.60 -2.33
C HIS A 181 -1.74 16.35 -2.75
N HIS A 182 -2.70 16.85 -1.96
CA HIS A 182 -4.14 16.61 -2.15
C HIS A 182 -4.60 15.12 -2.15
N ALA A 183 -3.81 14.21 -1.60
CA ALA A 183 -4.24 12.84 -1.35
C ALA A 183 -5.21 12.77 -0.14
N GLU A 184 -6.36 13.44 -0.27
CA GLU A 184 -7.28 13.73 0.85
C GLU A 184 -7.79 12.48 1.58
N ASN A 185 -7.85 11.36 0.87
CA ASN A 185 -8.38 10.10 1.38
C ASN A 185 -7.31 9.12 1.87
N MET A 186 -6.04 9.46 1.73
CA MET A 186 -4.93 8.56 2.00
C MET A 186 -4.67 8.41 3.51
N VAL A 187 -4.44 7.18 3.96
CA VAL A 187 -3.95 6.82 5.29
C VAL A 187 -2.61 6.08 5.19
N GLY A 188 -1.88 5.94 6.30
CA GLY A 188 -0.70 5.08 6.35
C GLY A 188 -1.00 3.76 7.06
N GLU A 189 -0.78 2.65 6.37
CA GLU A 189 -0.94 1.28 6.90
C GLU A 189 0.40 0.54 7.00
N TYR A 190 1.49 1.20 6.62
CA TYR A 190 2.85 0.68 6.62
C TYR A 190 3.41 0.46 8.03
N THR A 191 4.30 -0.52 8.14
CA THR A 191 5.12 -0.76 9.33
C THR A 191 6.61 -0.52 9.09
N ASP A 192 7.03 -0.39 7.82
CA ASP A 192 8.39 -0.08 7.43
C ASP A 192 8.64 1.45 7.35
N SER A 193 9.88 1.85 7.07
CA SER A 193 10.29 3.25 7.01
C SER A 193 10.93 3.54 5.66
N PRO A 194 10.63 4.68 5.01
CA PRO A 194 11.27 5.02 3.75
C PRO A 194 12.75 5.33 3.95
N ASP A 195 13.59 4.92 3.00
CA ASP A 195 14.98 5.38 2.94
C ASP A 195 15.04 6.84 2.46
N THR A 196 15.16 7.77 3.40
CA THR A 196 15.27 9.21 3.12
C THR A 196 16.71 9.71 3.05
N SER A 197 17.71 8.83 3.08
CA SER A 197 19.13 9.21 3.14
C SER A 197 19.60 10.08 1.96
N LYS A 198 18.88 10.04 0.82
CA LYS A 198 19.16 10.83 -0.38
C LYS A 198 18.08 11.88 -0.72
N VAL A 199 17.05 12.02 0.12
CA VAL A 199 15.96 12.97 -0.11
C VAL A 199 16.44 14.40 0.12
N LYS A 200 16.21 15.28 -0.86
CA LYS A 200 16.56 16.72 -0.76
C LYS A 200 15.39 17.63 -0.42
N SER A 201 14.17 17.28 -0.85
CA SER A 201 12.97 18.07 -0.59
C SER A 201 11.81 17.18 -0.15
N MET A 202 11.12 17.62 0.89
CA MET A 202 9.83 17.08 1.38
C MET A 202 8.76 18.18 1.40
N GLU A 203 8.97 19.28 0.66
CA GLU A 203 8.00 20.37 0.61
C GLU A 203 6.64 19.86 0.13
N ARG A 204 5.57 20.26 0.82
CA ARG A 204 4.19 19.88 0.46
C ARG A 204 3.93 18.38 0.37
N MET A 205 4.79 17.53 0.93
CA MET A 205 4.69 16.08 0.79
C MET A 205 3.29 15.54 1.12
N PHE A 206 2.68 16.02 2.20
CA PHE A 206 1.34 15.65 2.64
C PHE A 206 0.37 16.85 2.67
N HIS A 207 0.71 17.95 2.01
CA HIS A 207 -0.14 19.14 2.03
C HIS A 207 -1.53 18.82 1.46
N GLY A 208 -2.57 19.03 2.26
CA GLY A 208 -3.94 18.68 1.90
C GLY A 208 -4.29 17.19 1.97
N ALA A 209 -3.41 16.31 2.47
CA ALA A 209 -3.70 14.90 2.74
C ALA A 209 -4.50 14.74 4.06
N LYS A 210 -5.76 15.18 4.04
CA LYS A 210 -6.62 15.38 5.22
C LYS A 210 -6.77 14.17 6.15
N LYS A 211 -6.72 12.94 5.61
CA LYS A 211 -6.86 11.71 6.40
C LYS A 211 -5.54 11.11 6.87
N PHE A 212 -4.40 11.62 6.40
CA PHE A 212 -3.11 11.07 6.77
C PHE A 212 -2.74 11.48 8.20
N ASN A 213 -2.62 10.48 9.09
CA ASN A 213 -2.29 10.68 10.50
C ASN A 213 -1.30 9.64 11.05
N SER A 214 -0.71 8.81 10.18
CA SER A 214 0.18 7.74 10.58
C SER A 214 1.60 8.27 10.85
N PRO A 215 2.29 7.78 11.89
CA PRO A 215 3.64 8.24 12.23
C PRO A 215 4.63 7.88 11.12
N LEU A 216 5.47 8.84 10.75
CA LEU A 216 6.48 8.65 9.72
C LEU A 216 7.88 8.71 10.36
N ASN A 217 8.60 7.58 10.32
CA ASN A 217 9.97 7.50 10.82
C ASN A 217 10.96 7.80 9.68
N ILE A 218 11.57 8.99 9.70
CA ILE A 218 12.45 9.48 8.63
C ILE A 218 13.73 10.09 9.20
N ASP A 219 14.82 9.91 8.44
CA ASP A 219 16.06 10.64 8.66
C ASP A 219 16.04 11.94 7.84
N THR A 220 16.05 13.08 8.51
CA THR A 220 15.97 14.40 7.87
C THR A 220 17.32 15.05 7.61
N ARG A 221 18.44 14.42 7.97
CA ARG A 221 19.79 15.04 7.86
C ARG A 221 20.19 15.44 6.44
N SER A 222 19.65 14.76 5.43
CA SER A 222 19.90 15.06 4.01
C SER A 222 18.93 16.07 3.40
N VAL A 223 17.84 16.39 4.10
CA VAL A 223 16.73 17.22 3.63
C VAL A 223 17.09 18.69 3.74
N ILE A 224 16.88 19.45 2.66
CA ILE A 224 17.18 20.88 2.58
C ILE A 224 15.92 21.71 2.86
N SER A 225 14.74 21.20 2.50
CA SER A 225 13.48 21.93 2.63
C SER A 225 12.30 21.01 2.96
N MET A 226 11.47 21.47 3.92
CA MET A 226 10.25 20.81 4.41
C MET A 226 9.08 21.80 4.47
N ASN A 227 9.13 22.88 3.67
CA ASN A 227 8.11 23.93 3.67
C ASN A 227 6.73 23.36 3.35
N GLY A 228 5.76 23.65 4.22
CA GLY A 228 4.38 23.19 4.08
C GLY A 228 4.25 21.67 3.99
N MET A 229 5.10 20.88 4.65
CA MET A 229 5.09 19.41 4.59
C MET A 229 3.72 18.79 4.90
N LEU A 230 2.91 19.43 5.75
CA LEU A 230 1.58 19.00 6.20
C LEU A 230 0.49 19.93 5.66
#